data_AF-A0A552QU39-F1
#
_entry.id   AF-A0A552QU39-F1
#
_cell.length_a   1.000
_cell.length_b   1.000
_cell.length_c   1.000
_cell.angle_alpha   90.00
_cell.angle_beta   90.00
_cell.angle_gamma   90.00
#
_symmetry.space_group_name_H-M   'P 1'
#
loop_
_entity.id
_entity.type
_entity.pdbx_description
1 polymer ?
#
loop_
_entity_poly.entity_id
_entity_poly.type
_entity_poly.pdbx_seq_one_letter_code
_entity_poly.pdbx_strand_id
1 'polypeptide(L)'
;MVAAVRTVLGDIAPGELGVCDSHDHLFLRSPVLPGQELDDPLSAAERLRAFHALGGRAVVQWTPHGMGRGADALAALSRATGTHVVAATGLHQAVHYPPELLDRIKDDLAALFVAELTEGIGATGVRAGLIKVAGAFHTLDAHARLTMTAAAGAHHRTGAPIAVHLELGTAALDVLELLCGELGVPPHRVILGHLGRSPDGVVQREAARAGAFLAFDGPSRANHATDWRLPEELAELAGAGFTGQLLLGGDTTVPETPGMPYLLRRLRPRLEEVLGAEAVETVLVANPARAFAFEAPVAGGPSRGA
;
A
#
# COMPACT_ATOMS: atom_id res chain seq x y z
N MET A 1 -6.09 -21.63 -5.53
CA MET A 1 -6.57 -20.52 -6.39
C MET A 1 -5.43 -20.08 -7.28
N VAL A 2 -5.73 -19.64 -8.51
CA VAL A 2 -4.73 -18.92 -9.33
C VAL A 2 -4.47 -17.57 -8.64
N ALA A 3 -3.21 -17.15 -8.55
CA ALA A 3 -2.87 -15.85 -7.98
C ALA A 3 -3.60 -14.73 -8.76
N ALA A 4 -4.16 -13.75 -8.05
CA ALA A 4 -4.94 -12.67 -8.66
C ALA A 4 -4.73 -11.35 -7.92
N VAL A 5 -4.72 -10.24 -8.64
CA VAL A 5 -4.78 -8.89 -8.07
C VAL A 5 -6.23 -8.43 -8.09
N ARG A 6 -6.76 -8.05 -6.93
CA ARG A 6 -8.16 -7.60 -6.81
C ARG A 6 -8.28 -6.11 -7.07
N THR A 7 -8.83 -5.76 -8.22
CA THR A 7 -9.13 -4.37 -8.58
C THR A 7 -10.58 -4.03 -8.24
N VAL A 8 -10.93 -2.74 -8.27
CA VAL A 8 -12.31 -2.27 -8.09
C VAL A 8 -13.27 -2.70 -9.20
N LEU A 9 -12.76 -3.25 -10.30
CA LEU A 9 -13.56 -3.80 -11.41
C LEU A 9 -13.61 -5.34 -11.41
N GLY A 10 -12.92 -5.99 -10.46
CA GLY A 10 -12.79 -7.43 -10.39
C GLY A 10 -11.34 -7.89 -10.28
N ASP A 11 -11.19 -9.20 -10.14
CA ASP A 11 -9.89 -9.85 -10.02
C ASP A 11 -9.26 -9.97 -11.42
N ILE A 12 -7.99 -9.60 -11.56
CA ILE A 12 -7.18 -9.73 -12.79
C ILE A 12 -6.00 -10.65 -12.54
N ALA A 13 -5.44 -11.24 -13.61
CA ALA A 13 -4.18 -11.95 -13.49
C ALA A 13 -3.05 -10.96 -13.11
N PRO A 14 -2.07 -11.34 -12.27
CA PRO A 14 -1.01 -10.43 -11.85
C PRO A 14 -0.26 -9.76 -13.02
N GLY A 15 -0.04 -10.49 -14.12
CA GLY A 15 0.63 -9.97 -15.32
C GLY A 15 -0.15 -8.89 -16.08
N GLU A 16 -1.44 -8.71 -15.79
CA GLU A 16 -2.29 -7.69 -16.41
C GLU A 16 -2.19 -6.32 -15.69
N LEU A 17 -1.54 -6.25 -14.51
CA LEU A 17 -1.46 -5.03 -13.71
C LEU A 17 -0.72 -3.89 -14.44
N GLY A 18 0.33 -4.21 -15.18
CA GLY A 18 1.16 -3.26 -15.91
C GLY A 18 1.96 -2.30 -15.01
N VAL A 19 2.35 -1.14 -15.56
CA VAL A 19 3.07 -0.09 -14.82
C VAL A 19 2.20 0.44 -13.68
N CYS A 20 2.66 0.24 -12.46
CA CYS A 20 1.87 0.45 -11.25
C CYS A 20 2.47 1.54 -10.37
N ASP A 21 1.63 2.50 -9.96
CA ASP A 21 1.87 3.30 -8.76
C ASP A 21 1.47 2.46 -7.54
N SER A 22 2.47 2.04 -6.75
CA SER A 22 2.27 1.06 -5.67
C SER A 22 1.70 1.66 -4.39
N HIS A 23 1.68 2.99 -4.26
CA HIS A 23 1.14 3.69 -3.10
C HIS A 23 0.74 5.10 -3.52
N ASP A 24 -0.58 5.33 -3.63
CA ASP A 24 -1.12 6.68 -3.77
C ASP A 24 -2.48 6.83 -3.09
N HIS A 25 -3.05 8.04 -3.14
CA HIS A 25 -4.39 8.35 -2.68
C HIS A 25 -5.16 9.18 -3.72
N LEU A 26 -6.26 8.62 -4.21
CA LEU A 26 -7.23 9.35 -5.05
C LEU A 26 -8.19 10.16 -4.18
N PHE A 27 -8.57 9.59 -3.05
CA PHE A 27 -9.40 10.22 -2.03
C PHE A 27 -8.77 10.08 -0.65
N LEU A 28 -8.85 11.09 0.20
CA LEU A 28 -8.28 11.10 1.54
C LEU A 28 -8.93 12.21 2.37
N ARG A 29 -9.45 11.84 3.54
CA ARG A 29 -9.91 12.77 4.57
C ARG A 29 -9.29 12.40 5.90
N SER A 30 -8.86 13.40 6.64
CA SER A 30 -8.14 13.22 7.90
C SER A 30 -8.34 14.44 8.81
N PRO A 31 -8.69 14.27 10.10
CA PRO A 31 -8.75 15.34 11.08
C PRO A 31 -7.44 16.14 11.23
N VAL A 32 -6.29 15.54 10.90
CA VAL A 32 -4.98 16.22 10.93
C VAL A 32 -4.62 16.96 9.64
N LEU A 33 -5.47 16.92 8.61
CA LEU A 33 -5.30 17.64 7.34
C LEU A 33 -6.55 18.48 7.00
N PRO A 34 -7.05 19.34 7.91
CA PRO A 34 -8.28 20.09 7.66
C PRO A 34 -8.10 21.03 6.47
N GLY A 35 -9.04 20.98 5.51
CA GLY A 35 -9.04 21.82 4.31
C GLY A 35 -8.06 21.38 3.22
N GLN A 36 -7.40 20.23 3.38
CA GLN A 36 -6.48 19.64 2.40
C GLN A 36 -6.99 18.26 1.92
N GLU A 37 -8.30 18.04 2.01
CA GLU A 37 -8.93 16.79 1.62
C GLU A 37 -8.72 16.52 0.12
N LEU A 38 -8.57 15.24 -0.20
CA LEU A 38 -8.73 14.73 -1.55
C LEU A 38 -10.14 14.17 -1.63
N ASP A 39 -11.11 14.96 -2.10
CA ASP A 39 -12.51 14.56 -2.11
C ASP A 39 -13.26 14.87 -3.41
N ASP A 40 -12.56 15.39 -4.42
CA ASP A 40 -13.12 15.70 -5.74
C ASP A 40 -12.86 14.57 -6.77
N PRO A 41 -13.91 13.86 -7.24
CA PRO A 41 -13.78 12.85 -8.27
C PRO A 41 -13.26 13.37 -9.61
N LEU A 42 -13.48 14.66 -9.95
CA LEU A 42 -12.97 15.23 -11.20
C LEU A 42 -11.44 15.35 -11.13
N SER A 43 -10.90 15.91 -10.05
CA SER A 43 -9.46 15.95 -9.80
C SER A 43 -8.83 14.55 -9.76
N ALA A 44 -9.48 13.58 -9.13
CA ALA A 44 -9.02 12.18 -9.15
C ALA A 44 -8.97 11.60 -10.57
N ALA A 45 -9.99 11.86 -11.39
CA ALA A 45 -10.02 11.43 -12.80
C ALA A 45 -8.91 12.08 -13.63
N GLU A 46 -8.63 13.37 -13.43
CA GLU A 46 -7.56 14.09 -14.12
C GLU A 46 -6.19 13.49 -13.80
N ARG A 47 -5.90 13.21 -12.53
CA ARG A 47 -4.64 12.57 -12.10
C ARG A 47 -4.48 11.19 -12.73
N LEU A 48 -5.52 10.37 -12.70
CA LEU A 48 -5.52 9.04 -13.32
C LEU A 48 -5.30 9.10 -14.82
N ARG A 49 -5.94 10.03 -15.55
CA ARG A 49 -5.73 10.20 -17.00
C ARG A 49 -4.31 10.68 -17.31
N ALA A 50 -3.79 11.62 -16.52
CA ALA A 50 -2.42 12.12 -16.70
C ALA A 50 -1.39 11.01 -16.46
N PHE A 51 -1.58 10.19 -15.43
CA PHE A 51 -0.75 9.00 -15.19
C PHE A 51 -0.88 7.97 -16.32
N HIS A 52 -2.10 7.68 -16.77
CA HIS A 52 -2.36 6.74 -17.86
C HIS A 52 -1.70 7.15 -19.18
N ALA A 53 -1.76 8.44 -19.51
CA ALA A 53 -1.16 9.02 -20.71
C ALA A 53 0.38 8.89 -20.73
N LEU A 54 1.01 8.78 -19.56
CA LEU A 54 2.44 8.53 -19.41
C LEU A 54 2.81 7.04 -19.40
N GLY A 55 1.85 6.15 -19.67
CA GLY A 55 2.04 4.70 -19.69
C GLY A 55 1.64 3.99 -18.40
N GLY A 56 1.17 4.71 -17.38
CA GLY A 56 0.62 4.13 -16.16
C GLY A 56 -0.59 3.24 -16.43
N ARG A 57 -0.73 2.14 -15.68
CA ARG A 57 -1.80 1.15 -15.86
C ARG A 57 -2.54 0.80 -14.58
N ALA A 58 -1.87 0.88 -13.43
CA ALA A 58 -2.48 0.60 -12.14
C ALA A 58 -2.10 1.61 -11.07
N VAL A 59 -3.02 1.86 -10.15
CA VAL A 59 -2.80 2.62 -8.92
C VAL A 59 -3.33 1.82 -7.75
N VAL A 60 -2.51 1.67 -6.72
CA VAL A 60 -2.95 1.12 -5.44
C VAL A 60 -3.32 2.29 -4.52
N GLN A 61 -4.62 2.44 -4.27
CA GLN A 61 -5.14 3.49 -3.42
C GLN A 61 -5.14 3.05 -1.95
N TRP A 62 -4.17 3.56 -1.20
CA TRP A 62 -3.93 3.21 0.20
C TRP A 62 -4.84 3.96 1.19
N THR A 63 -6.03 4.40 0.79
CA THR A 63 -6.95 5.08 1.71
C THR A 63 -7.81 4.06 2.44
N PRO A 64 -7.63 3.89 3.78
CA PRO A 64 -8.29 2.83 4.54
C PRO A 64 -9.74 3.20 4.91
N HIS A 65 -10.40 2.30 5.65
CA HIS A 65 -11.73 2.55 6.20
C HIS A 65 -11.76 3.85 7.02
N GLY A 66 -12.87 4.58 6.95
CA GLY A 66 -13.11 5.80 7.74
C GLY A 66 -12.42 7.07 7.26
N MET A 67 -11.49 7.00 6.30
CA MET A 67 -10.71 8.16 5.82
C MET A 67 -11.17 8.71 4.47
N GLY A 68 -12.48 8.64 4.17
CA GLY A 68 -13.05 9.24 2.97
C GLY A 68 -12.59 8.61 1.64
N ARG A 69 -12.31 7.30 1.60
CA ARG A 69 -11.73 6.55 0.45
C ARG A 69 -12.53 6.49 -0.87
N GLY A 70 -13.61 7.27 -1.01
CA GLY A 70 -14.37 7.44 -2.27
C GLY A 70 -14.85 6.16 -2.96
N ALA A 71 -15.20 5.11 -2.20
CA ALA A 71 -15.44 3.77 -2.73
C ALA A 71 -16.56 3.69 -3.79
N ASP A 72 -17.54 4.59 -3.71
CA ASP A 72 -18.63 4.77 -4.67
C ASP A 72 -18.18 5.32 -6.03
N ALA A 73 -17.07 6.06 -6.07
CA ALA A 73 -16.52 6.63 -7.31
C ALA A 73 -15.47 5.73 -7.99
N LEU A 74 -14.72 4.91 -7.25
CA LEU A 74 -13.52 4.23 -7.75
C LEU A 74 -13.78 3.37 -9.00
N ALA A 75 -14.88 2.59 -9.04
CA ALA A 75 -15.19 1.74 -10.18
C ALA A 75 -15.52 2.57 -11.44
N ALA A 76 -16.24 3.68 -11.27
CA ALA A 76 -16.53 4.59 -12.38
C ALA A 76 -15.25 5.27 -12.91
N LEU A 77 -14.37 5.72 -12.00
CA LEU A 77 -13.08 6.31 -12.36
C LEU A 77 -12.16 5.33 -13.08
N SER A 78 -12.06 4.09 -12.59
CA SER A 78 -11.24 3.05 -13.22
C SER A 78 -11.72 2.78 -14.65
N ARG A 79 -13.03 2.63 -14.87
CA ARG A 79 -13.60 2.47 -16.23
C ARG A 79 -13.35 3.68 -17.12
N ALA A 80 -13.59 4.89 -16.60
CA ALA A 80 -13.52 6.12 -17.38
C ALA A 80 -12.10 6.52 -17.80
N THR A 81 -11.08 6.04 -17.07
CA THR A 81 -9.68 6.37 -17.32
C THR A 81 -8.88 5.22 -17.91
N GLY A 82 -9.40 3.99 -17.84
CA GLY A 82 -8.68 2.79 -18.29
C GLY A 82 -7.54 2.38 -17.36
N THR A 83 -7.47 2.96 -16.15
CA THR A 83 -6.46 2.63 -15.13
C THR A 83 -7.06 1.68 -14.11
N HIS A 84 -6.39 0.57 -13.84
CA HIS A 84 -6.75 -0.33 -12.75
C HIS A 84 -6.60 0.39 -11.41
N VAL A 85 -7.59 0.26 -10.55
CA VAL A 85 -7.51 0.79 -9.18
C VAL A 85 -7.65 -0.37 -8.21
N VAL A 86 -6.74 -0.46 -7.24
CA VAL A 86 -6.80 -1.40 -6.11
C VAL A 86 -7.18 -0.60 -4.86
N ALA A 87 -8.27 -0.97 -4.19
CA ALA A 87 -8.78 -0.26 -3.00
C ALA A 87 -8.32 -0.93 -1.70
N ALA A 88 -8.08 -0.14 -0.66
CA ALA A 88 -7.69 -0.65 0.67
C ALA A 88 -8.89 -0.81 1.63
N THR A 89 -8.86 -1.90 2.41
CA THR A 89 -9.51 -1.96 3.73
C THR A 89 -8.49 -1.57 4.81
N GLY A 90 -8.76 -1.85 6.09
CA GLY A 90 -7.84 -1.58 7.19
C GLY A 90 -8.07 -0.22 7.85
N LEU A 91 -7.10 0.24 8.65
CA LEU A 91 -7.11 1.52 9.38
C LEU A 91 -5.73 2.18 9.40
N HIS A 92 -5.68 3.50 9.55
CA HIS A 92 -4.47 4.27 9.85
C HIS A 92 -4.24 4.37 11.36
N GLN A 93 -3.28 5.20 11.79
CA GLN A 93 -3.11 5.61 13.19
C GLN A 93 -4.38 6.26 13.75
N ALA A 94 -4.59 6.15 15.05
CA ALA A 94 -5.80 6.63 15.74
C ALA A 94 -6.06 8.14 15.54
N VAL A 95 -5.00 8.96 15.40
CA VAL A 95 -5.11 10.42 15.22
C VAL A 95 -5.89 10.84 13.96
N HIS A 96 -6.04 9.92 12.99
CA HIS A 96 -6.79 10.16 11.76
C HIS A 96 -8.29 9.90 11.88
N TYR A 97 -8.79 9.60 13.08
CA TYR A 97 -10.17 9.17 13.28
C TYR A 97 -10.87 9.94 14.40
N PRO A 98 -12.17 10.24 14.23
CA PRO A 98 -13.03 10.55 15.36
C PRO A 98 -13.06 9.36 16.34
N PRO A 99 -12.86 9.56 17.66
CA PRO A 99 -12.87 8.47 18.64
C PRO A 99 -14.14 7.61 18.59
N GLU A 100 -15.30 8.21 18.32
CA GLU A 100 -16.60 7.52 18.27
C GLU A 100 -16.70 6.53 17.10
N LEU A 101 -15.92 6.74 16.04
CA LEU A 101 -15.82 5.77 14.95
C LEU A 101 -15.00 4.56 15.40
N LEU A 102 -13.84 4.78 16.02
CA LEU A 102 -12.97 3.71 16.49
C LEU A 102 -13.66 2.84 17.54
N ASP A 103 -14.33 3.45 18.51
CA ASP A 103 -15.06 2.74 19.56
C ASP A 103 -16.14 1.81 19.03
N ARG A 104 -16.75 2.15 17.88
CA ARG A 104 -17.81 1.36 17.25
C ARG A 104 -17.29 0.11 16.54
N ILE A 105 -16.06 0.16 16.03
CA ILE A 105 -15.52 -0.87 15.13
C ILE A 105 -14.43 -1.74 15.77
N LYS A 106 -13.83 -1.29 16.87
CA LYS A 106 -12.65 -1.93 17.48
C LYS A 106 -12.82 -3.41 17.82
N ASP A 107 -14.02 -3.83 18.20
CA ASP A 107 -14.28 -5.21 18.66
C ASP A 107 -14.40 -6.23 17.51
N ASP A 108 -14.57 -5.77 16.26
CA ASP A 108 -14.78 -6.65 15.10
C ASP A 108 -13.99 -6.24 13.84
N LEU A 109 -12.80 -5.66 14.05
CA LEU A 109 -11.95 -5.17 12.96
C LEU A 109 -11.60 -6.26 11.94
N ALA A 110 -11.30 -7.48 12.41
CA ALA A 110 -10.93 -8.58 11.52
C ALA A 110 -12.11 -9.00 10.63
N ALA A 111 -13.34 -9.05 11.15
CA ALA A 111 -14.50 -9.38 10.31
C ALA A 111 -14.84 -8.23 9.37
N LEU A 112 -14.72 -6.97 9.82
CA LEU A 112 -14.86 -5.81 8.95
C LEU A 112 -13.90 -5.89 7.75
N PHE A 113 -12.61 -6.15 8.00
CA PHE A 113 -11.62 -6.25 6.92
C PHE A 113 -11.94 -7.41 5.99
N VAL A 114 -12.32 -8.57 6.52
CA VAL A 114 -12.69 -9.72 5.67
C VAL A 114 -13.92 -9.42 4.83
N ALA A 115 -14.98 -8.83 5.40
CA ALA A 115 -16.19 -8.47 4.66
C ALA A 115 -15.87 -7.52 3.50
N GLU A 116 -15.04 -6.50 3.73
CA GLU A 116 -14.63 -5.57 2.67
C GLU A 116 -13.75 -6.23 1.60
N LEU A 117 -12.97 -7.26 1.96
CA LEU A 117 -12.17 -8.04 1.02
C LEU A 117 -13.03 -9.01 0.20
N THR A 118 -14.02 -9.68 0.80
CA THR A 118 -14.74 -10.81 0.17
C THR A 118 -16.11 -10.45 -0.38
N GLU A 119 -16.82 -9.54 0.27
CA GLU A 119 -18.22 -9.19 -0.03
C GLU A 119 -18.31 -7.80 -0.67
N GLY A 120 -17.64 -6.81 -0.11
CA GLY A 120 -17.58 -5.45 -0.65
C GLY A 120 -17.49 -4.36 0.41
N ILE A 121 -17.08 -3.17 -0.02
CA ILE A 121 -17.00 -1.95 0.77
C ILE A 121 -18.40 -1.32 0.83
N GLY A 122 -19.08 -1.49 1.97
CA GLY A 122 -20.46 -1.03 2.13
C GLY A 122 -21.38 -1.62 1.06
N ALA A 123 -22.24 -0.79 0.47
CA ALA A 123 -23.18 -1.21 -0.58
C ALA A 123 -22.65 -0.99 -2.01
N THR A 124 -21.36 -0.69 -2.18
CA THR A 124 -20.80 -0.25 -3.48
C THR A 124 -20.55 -1.39 -4.46
N GLY A 125 -20.47 -2.63 -3.98
CA GLY A 125 -20.01 -3.79 -4.76
C GLY A 125 -18.50 -3.80 -5.06
N VAL A 126 -17.76 -2.76 -4.66
CA VAL A 126 -16.30 -2.70 -4.79
C VAL A 126 -15.67 -3.50 -3.65
N ARG A 127 -14.78 -4.44 -3.96
CA ARG A 127 -14.00 -5.18 -2.94
C ARG A 127 -12.61 -4.59 -2.78
N ALA A 128 -12.09 -4.60 -1.56
CA ALA A 128 -10.72 -4.22 -1.27
C ALA A 128 -9.73 -5.28 -1.82
N GLY A 129 -8.53 -4.84 -2.23
CA GLY A 129 -7.45 -5.70 -2.70
C GLY A 129 -6.20 -5.71 -1.81
N LEU A 130 -6.22 -4.98 -0.69
CA LEU A 130 -5.18 -5.02 0.34
C LEU A 130 -5.74 -4.57 1.69
N ILE A 131 -5.02 -4.88 2.76
CA ILE A 131 -5.29 -4.38 4.10
C ILE A 131 -4.24 -3.32 4.44
N LYS A 132 -4.65 -2.09 4.76
CA LYS A 132 -3.72 -1.07 5.25
C LYS A 132 -3.74 -0.96 6.77
N VAL A 133 -2.58 -0.96 7.39
CA VAL A 133 -2.38 -0.65 8.82
C VAL A 133 -1.28 0.39 9.00
N ALA A 134 -1.07 0.89 10.21
CA ALA A 134 -0.04 1.88 10.49
C ALA A 134 0.69 1.61 11.80
N GLY A 135 2.01 1.78 11.80
CA GLY A 135 2.84 1.87 13.00
C GLY A 135 2.89 3.29 13.56
N ALA A 136 3.55 3.45 14.71
CA ALA A 136 3.83 4.75 15.32
C ALA A 136 5.33 5.06 15.23
N PHE A 137 5.72 6.28 15.60
CA PHE A 137 7.11 6.71 15.52
C PHE A 137 8.01 5.89 16.46
N HIS A 138 8.93 5.11 15.89
CA HIS A 138 9.85 4.19 16.57
C HIS A 138 9.19 3.15 17.49
N THR A 139 7.89 2.85 17.29
CA THR A 139 7.21 1.87 18.14
C THR A 139 5.90 1.36 17.52
N LEU A 140 5.31 0.35 18.17
CA LEU A 140 3.95 -0.11 17.95
C LEU A 140 3.11 0.16 19.20
N ASP A 141 2.29 1.21 19.14
CA ASP A 141 1.34 1.53 20.21
C ASP A 141 0.18 0.50 20.29
N ALA A 142 -0.69 0.68 21.27
CA ALA A 142 -1.83 -0.22 21.47
C ALA A 142 -2.78 -0.28 20.25
N HIS A 143 -2.95 0.84 19.53
CA HIS A 143 -3.80 0.92 18.35
C HIS A 143 -3.14 0.20 17.16
N ALA A 144 -1.85 0.39 16.94
CA ALA A 144 -1.06 -0.32 15.94
C ALA A 144 -1.12 -1.83 16.18
N ARG A 145 -0.88 -2.29 17.41
CA ARG A 145 -0.95 -3.73 17.75
C ARG A 145 -2.36 -4.31 17.53
N LEU A 146 -3.41 -3.59 17.94
CA LEU A 146 -4.80 -4.00 17.71
C LEU A 146 -5.11 -4.16 16.22
N THR A 147 -4.81 -3.13 15.42
CA THR A 147 -5.12 -3.12 13.99
C THR A 147 -4.27 -4.11 13.19
N MET A 148 -2.99 -4.27 13.53
CA MET A 148 -2.11 -5.28 12.92
C MET A 148 -2.54 -6.70 13.24
N THR A 149 -3.02 -6.96 14.47
CA THR A 149 -3.59 -8.28 14.83
C THR A 149 -4.83 -8.58 14.00
N ALA A 150 -5.73 -7.61 13.84
CA ALA A 150 -6.90 -7.75 12.98
C ALA A 150 -6.52 -7.95 11.50
N ALA A 151 -5.50 -7.25 11.00
CA ALA A 151 -4.98 -7.39 9.65
C ALA A 151 -4.39 -8.79 9.41
N ALA A 152 -3.60 -9.32 10.34
CA ALA A 152 -3.10 -10.69 10.26
C ALA A 152 -4.24 -11.72 10.23
N GLY A 153 -5.25 -11.57 11.09
CA GLY A 153 -6.45 -12.42 11.07
C GLY A 153 -7.20 -12.38 9.73
N ALA A 154 -7.34 -11.20 9.13
CA ALA A 154 -7.96 -11.04 7.82
C ALA A 154 -7.09 -11.61 6.69
N HIS A 155 -5.76 -11.43 6.75
CA HIS A 155 -4.81 -12.04 5.83
C HIS A 155 -4.95 -13.57 5.83
N HIS A 156 -4.91 -14.21 7.01
CA HIS A 156 -5.01 -15.67 7.11
C HIS A 156 -6.33 -16.24 6.55
N ARG A 157 -7.42 -15.47 6.63
CA ARG A 157 -8.73 -15.87 6.10
C ARG A 157 -8.89 -15.65 4.59
N THR A 158 -8.12 -14.74 3.99
CA THR A 158 -8.40 -14.24 2.63
C THR A 158 -7.22 -14.34 1.67
N GLY A 159 -5.99 -14.38 2.19
CA GLY A 159 -4.74 -14.27 1.43
C GLY A 159 -4.37 -12.84 1.01
N ALA A 160 -5.09 -11.81 1.49
CA ALA A 160 -4.85 -10.42 1.11
C ALA A 160 -3.52 -9.87 1.64
N PRO A 161 -2.72 -9.15 0.86
CA PRO A 161 -1.48 -8.53 1.34
C PRO A 161 -1.74 -7.44 2.39
N ILE A 162 -0.77 -7.23 3.28
CA ILE A 162 -0.81 -6.21 4.33
C ILE A 162 0.18 -5.10 3.99
N ALA A 163 -0.33 -3.89 3.79
CA ALA A 163 0.47 -2.69 3.61
C ALA A 163 0.54 -1.90 4.93
N VAL A 164 1.73 -1.49 5.33
CA VAL A 164 1.98 -0.83 6.60
C VAL A 164 2.54 0.56 6.37
N HIS A 165 1.82 1.58 6.82
CA HIS A 165 2.36 2.92 6.95
C HIS A 165 3.37 2.94 8.11
N LEU A 166 4.63 3.25 7.81
CA LEU A 166 5.64 3.49 8.83
C LEU A 166 5.73 4.99 9.11
N GLU A 167 5.42 5.40 10.35
CA GLU A 167 5.53 6.80 10.75
C GLU A 167 6.98 7.25 10.61
N LEU A 168 7.20 8.25 9.75
CA LEU A 168 8.54 8.73 9.37
C LEU A 168 9.51 7.61 8.96
N GLY A 169 9.02 6.49 8.43
CA GLY A 169 9.87 5.37 7.98
C GLY A 169 10.47 4.53 9.11
N THR A 170 9.93 4.62 10.32
CA THR A 170 10.50 3.98 11.53
C THR A 170 9.75 2.68 11.91
N ALA A 171 10.33 1.91 12.84
CA ALA A 171 9.74 0.68 13.42
C ALA A 171 9.51 -0.49 12.43
N ALA A 172 10.17 -0.50 11.28
CA ALA A 172 10.05 -1.57 10.28
C ALA A 172 10.31 -2.97 10.86
N LEU A 173 11.32 -3.11 11.73
CA LEU A 173 11.66 -4.41 12.33
C LEU A 173 10.63 -4.84 13.38
N ASP A 174 10.12 -3.93 14.20
CA ASP A 174 9.05 -4.22 15.17
C ASP A 174 7.77 -4.67 14.44
N VAL A 175 7.45 -4.05 13.30
CA VAL A 175 6.34 -4.47 12.43
C VAL A 175 6.52 -5.91 11.95
N LEU A 176 7.74 -6.26 11.50
CA LEU A 176 8.03 -7.62 11.03
C LEU A 176 8.04 -8.63 12.18
N GLU A 177 8.56 -8.27 13.34
CA GLU A 177 8.50 -9.11 14.55
C GLU A 177 7.05 -9.42 14.92
N LEU A 178 6.18 -8.40 14.98
CA LEU A 178 4.76 -8.61 15.29
C LEU A 178 4.05 -9.41 14.19
N LEU A 179 4.04 -8.91 12.94
CA LEU A 179 3.25 -9.53 11.88
C LEU A 179 3.78 -10.91 11.49
N CYS A 180 5.10 -11.06 11.36
CA CYS A 180 5.70 -12.29 10.85
C CYS A 180 6.11 -13.24 11.97
N GLY A 181 6.76 -12.73 13.02
CA GLY A 181 7.24 -13.52 14.14
C GLY A 181 6.11 -14.00 15.06
N GLU A 182 5.30 -13.08 15.56
CA GLU A 182 4.23 -13.38 16.52
C GLU A 182 2.94 -13.87 15.83
N LEU A 183 2.52 -13.21 14.74
CA LEU A 183 1.22 -13.44 14.09
C LEU A 183 1.30 -14.36 12.85
N GLY A 184 2.50 -14.80 12.46
CA GLY A 184 2.70 -15.81 11.43
C GLY A 184 2.35 -15.39 10.00
N VAL A 185 2.27 -14.09 9.70
CA VAL A 185 2.11 -13.59 8.33
C VAL A 185 3.42 -13.82 7.56
N PRO A 186 3.40 -14.46 6.37
CA PRO A 186 4.61 -14.62 5.59
C PRO A 186 5.20 -13.24 5.22
N PRO A 187 6.52 -13.00 5.39
CA PRO A 187 7.10 -11.67 5.15
C PRO A 187 6.85 -11.14 3.74
N HIS A 188 6.84 -12.00 2.72
CA HIS A 188 6.53 -11.63 1.33
C HIS A 188 5.08 -11.18 1.09
N ARG A 189 4.25 -11.15 2.14
CA ARG A 189 2.89 -10.60 2.16
C ARG A 189 2.78 -9.28 2.91
N VAL A 190 3.89 -8.80 3.46
CA VAL A 190 4.00 -7.51 4.14
C VAL A 190 4.69 -6.50 3.23
N ILE A 191 4.06 -5.35 3.07
CA ILE A 191 4.56 -4.20 2.31
C ILE A 191 4.82 -3.07 3.29
N LEU A 192 6.07 -2.65 3.43
CA LEU A 192 6.50 -1.60 4.35
C LEU A 192 6.60 -0.28 3.59
N GLY A 193 5.68 0.64 3.84
CA GLY A 193 5.65 1.96 3.21
C GLY A 193 6.60 2.96 3.86
N HIS A 194 6.94 4.01 3.12
CA HIS A 194 7.69 5.18 3.60
C HIS A 194 9.11 4.90 4.13
N LEU A 195 9.74 3.78 3.75
CA LEU A 195 11.09 3.45 4.22
C LEU A 195 12.14 4.52 3.87
N GLY A 196 11.95 5.25 2.75
CA GLY A 196 12.81 6.37 2.37
C GLY A 196 12.66 7.63 3.25
N ARG A 197 11.69 7.70 4.17
CA ARG A 197 11.61 8.79 5.16
C ARG A 197 12.67 8.67 6.25
N SER A 198 13.16 7.45 6.50
CA SER A 198 14.30 7.18 7.36
C SER A 198 15.31 6.36 6.56
N PRO A 199 16.26 7.02 5.85
CA PRO A 199 17.19 6.36 4.94
C PRO A 199 18.28 5.58 5.70
N ASP A 200 17.87 4.57 6.45
CA ASP A 200 18.71 3.64 7.18
C ASP A 200 18.86 2.34 6.38
N GLY A 201 19.96 2.27 5.61
CA GLY A 201 20.27 1.10 4.79
C GLY A 201 20.45 -0.20 5.58
N VAL A 202 20.74 -0.16 6.90
CA VAL A 202 20.80 -1.38 7.73
C VAL A 202 19.40 -1.93 7.90
N VAL A 203 18.47 -1.12 8.39
CA VAL A 203 17.06 -1.50 8.59
C VAL A 203 16.42 -1.93 7.28
N GLN A 204 16.64 -1.19 6.19
CA GLN A 204 16.08 -1.52 4.88
C GLN A 204 16.58 -2.89 4.38
N ARG A 205 17.87 -3.20 4.52
CA ARG A 205 18.42 -4.52 4.13
C ARG A 205 17.93 -5.64 5.02
N GLU A 206 17.75 -5.40 6.32
CA GLU A 206 17.18 -6.42 7.23
C GLU A 206 15.72 -6.73 6.89
N ALA A 207 14.92 -5.70 6.63
CA ALA A 207 13.54 -5.86 6.17
C ALA A 207 13.47 -6.61 4.83
N ALA A 208 14.36 -6.29 3.89
CA ALA A 208 14.47 -7.03 2.64
C ALA A 208 14.89 -8.48 2.86
N ARG A 209 15.89 -8.76 3.71
CA ARG A 209 16.32 -10.14 4.03
C ARG A 209 15.21 -10.98 4.65
N ALA A 210 14.33 -10.38 5.44
CA ALA A 210 13.15 -11.06 5.97
C ALA A 210 12.19 -11.50 4.87
N GLY A 211 12.18 -10.80 3.72
CA GLY A 211 11.36 -11.10 2.55
C GLY A 211 10.23 -10.10 2.29
N ALA A 212 10.17 -9.00 3.05
CA ALA A 212 9.14 -7.97 2.90
C ALA A 212 9.32 -7.12 1.64
N PHE A 213 8.24 -6.61 1.09
CA PHE A 213 8.32 -5.57 0.06
C PHE A 213 8.56 -4.21 0.71
N LEU A 214 9.39 -3.39 0.07
CA LEU A 214 9.77 -2.06 0.54
C LEU A 214 9.18 -1.02 -0.41
N ALA A 215 8.15 -0.30 0.02
CA ALA A 215 7.53 0.76 -0.75
C ALA A 215 8.18 2.09 -0.41
N PHE A 216 8.82 2.66 -1.43
CA PHE A 216 9.34 4.02 -1.41
C PHE A 216 8.37 4.93 -2.15
N ASP A 217 8.27 6.17 -1.69
CA ASP A 217 7.36 7.13 -2.29
C ASP A 217 8.09 8.41 -2.64
N GLY A 218 7.56 9.10 -3.63
CA GLY A 218 8.00 10.44 -3.96
C GLY A 218 7.53 10.87 -5.35
N PRO A 219 7.32 12.18 -5.54
CA PRO A 219 7.57 13.26 -4.59
C PRO A 219 6.33 13.60 -3.75
N SER A 220 6.51 13.75 -2.44
CA SER A 220 5.48 14.28 -1.54
C SER A 220 6.09 15.26 -0.54
N ARG A 221 5.29 16.19 0.02
CA ARG A 221 5.80 17.16 1.01
C ARG A 221 6.38 16.47 2.24
N ALA A 222 5.81 15.33 2.63
CA ALA A 222 6.26 14.54 3.77
C ALA A 222 7.64 13.90 3.53
N ASN A 223 7.96 13.55 2.28
CA ASN A 223 9.23 12.88 1.93
C ASN A 223 10.32 13.88 1.52
N HIS A 224 9.99 15.15 1.29
CA HIS A 224 10.88 16.12 0.66
C HIS A 224 12.27 16.25 1.30
N ALA A 225 12.37 16.09 2.63
CA ALA A 225 13.63 16.16 3.36
C ALA A 225 14.64 15.06 2.95
N THR A 226 14.13 13.92 2.45
CA THR A 226 14.92 12.74 2.10
C THR A 226 14.76 12.30 0.65
N ASP A 227 13.82 12.86 -0.13
CA ASP A 227 13.58 12.55 -1.56
C ASP A 227 14.86 12.49 -2.42
N TRP A 228 15.85 13.32 -2.10
CA TRP A 228 17.10 13.38 -2.84
C TRP A 228 17.96 12.11 -2.69
N ARG A 229 17.80 11.36 -1.60
CA ARG A 229 18.46 10.08 -1.31
C ARG A 229 17.85 8.90 -2.05
N LEU A 230 16.59 9.01 -2.46
CA LEU A 230 15.82 7.90 -3.03
C LEU A 230 16.56 7.11 -4.13
N PRO A 231 17.21 7.74 -5.14
CA PRO A 231 17.93 6.96 -6.15
C PRO A 231 19.14 6.20 -5.59
N GLU A 232 19.87 6.80 -4.64
CA GLU A 232 21.03 6.15 -3.99
C GLU A 232 20.56 4.95 -3.16
N GLU A 233 19.49 5.11 -2.36
CA GLU A 233 18.92 4.03 -1.55
C GLU A 233 18.45 2.85 -2.40
N LEU A 234 17.71 3.11 -3.47
CA LEU A 234 17.24 2.08 -4.38
C LEU A 234 18.41 1.38 -5.10
N ALA A 235 19.45 2.12 -5.47
CA ALA A 235 20.66 1.54 -6.08
C ALA A 235 21.43 0.65 -5.10
N GLU A 236 21.58 1.05 -3.84
CA GLU A 236 22.23 0.26 -2.80
C GLU A 236 21.48 -1.05 -2.54
N LEU A 237 20.15 -0.99 -2.43
CA LEU A 237 19.32 -2.18 -2.24
C LEU A 237 19.34 -3.10 -3.46
N ALA A 238 19.27 -2.53 -4.67
CA ALA A 238 19.38 -3.29 -5.91
C ALA A 238 20.75 -3.99 -6.03
N GLY A 239 21.84 -3.26 -5.76
CA GLY A 239 23.20 -3.79 -5.76
C GLY A 239 23.44 -4.85 -4.67
N ALA A 240 22.69 -4.81 -3.58
CA ALA A 240 22.68 -5.83 -2.53
C ALA A 240 21.80 -7.06 -2.88
N GLY A 241 21.18 -7.09 -4.07
CA GLY A 241 20.37 -8.22 -4.55
C GLY A 241 18.88 -8.15 -4.20
N PHE A 242 18.39 -7.00 -3.71
CA PHE A 242 17.00 -6.84 -3.26
C PHE A 242 16.08 -6.14 -4.27
N THR A 243 16.48 -6.00 -5.54
CA THR A 243 15.65 -5.38 -6.59
C THR A 243 14.25 -5.96 -6.67
N GLY A 244 14.09 -7.26 -6.45
CA GLY A 244 12.81 -7.97 -6.50
C GLY A 244 11.84 -7.67 -5.35
N GLN A 245 12.18 -6.76 -4.45
CA GLN A 245 11.38 -6.36 -3.28
C GLN A 245 11.06 -4.86 -3.26
N LEU A 246 11.61 -4.08 -4.19
CA LEU A 246 11.41 -2.64 -4.25
C LEU A 246 10.08 -2.32 -4.93
N LEU A 247 9.32 -1.41 -4.33
CA LEU A 247 8.10 -0.82 -4.88
C LEU A 247 8.24 0.70 -4.88
N LEU A 248 7.49 1.36 -5.77
CA LEU A 248 7.53 2.81 -5.92
C LEU A 248 6.12 3.39 -6.05
N GLY A 249 5.85 4.48 -5.35
CA GLY A 249 4.58 5.19 -5.39
C GLY A 249 4.67 6.71 -5.26
N GLY A 250 3.54 7.39 -5.40
CA GLY A 250 3.45 8.86 -5.31
C GLY A 250 3.17 9.41 -3.90
N ASP A 251 2.38 8.69 -3.09
CA ASP A 251 1.85 9.11 -1.78
C ASP A 251 1.25 10.54 -1.80
N THR A 252 0.35 10.81 -2.74
CA THR A 252 -0.36 12.09 -2.84
C THR A 252 -1.33 12.23 -1.66
N THR A 253 -0.98 13.00 -0.62
CA THR A 253 -1.86 13.17 0.56
C THR A 253 -2.61 14.50 0.60
N VAL A 254 -2.25 15.46 -0.26
CA VAL A 254 -2.88 16.79 -0.35
C VAL A 254 -2.95 17.26 -1.82
N PRO A 255 -3.85 18.20 -2.18
CA PRO A 255 -4.01 18.64 -3.58
C PRO A 255 -2.75 19.25 -4.21
N GLU A 256 -1.98 20.02 -3.42
CA GLU A 256 -0.78 20.74 -3.88
C GLU A 256 0.48 19.86 -3.87
N THR A 257 0.46 18.76 -4.64
CA THR A 257 1.63 17.89 -4.84
C THR A 257 1.84 17.59 -6.32
N PRO A 258 3.06 17.21 -6.75
CA PRO A 258 3.29 16.81 -8.13
C PRO A 258 2.53 15.53 -8.53
N GLY A 259 2.22 14.68 -7.54
CA GLY A 259 1.39 13.48 -7.65
C GLY A 259 1.90 12.39 -8.60
N MET A 260 1.06 11.38 -8.82
CA MET A 260 1.30 10.22 -9.69
C MET A 260 1.94 10.52 -11.07
N PRO A 261 1.63 11.61 -11.81
CA PRO A 261 2.30 11.89 -13.08
C PRO A 261 3.81 12.16 -12.93
N TYR A 262 4.26 12.69 -11.80
CA TYR A 262 5.69 12.94 -11.59
C TYR A 262 6.49 11.64 -11.52
N LEU A 263 5.91 10.59 -10.92
CA LEU A 263 6.50 9.24 -10.82
C LEU A 263 7.04 8.79 -12.18
N LEU A 264 6.22 8.87 -13.23
CA LEU A 264 6.61 8.42 -14.57
C LEU A 264 7.35 9.49 -15.38
N ARG A 265 6.99 10.77 -15.23
CA ARG A 265 7.57 11.85 -16.06
C ARG A 265 9.00 12.23 -15.64
N ARG A 266 9.35 12.07 -14.36
CA ARG A 266 10.62 12.58 -13.80
C ARG A 266 11.36 11.53 -13.01
N LEU A 267 10.67 10.78 -12.14
CA LEU A 267 11.36 9.83 -11.27
C LEU A 267 11.80 8.58 -12.05
N ARG A 268 10.94 8.01 -12.91
CA ARG A 268 11.29 6.87 -13.77
C ARG A 268 12.56 7.12 -14.59
N PRO A 269 12.67 8.17 -15.44
CA PRO A 269 13.90 8.40 -16.22
C PRO A 269 15.15 8.56 -15.34
N ARG A 270 15.04 9.26 -14.21
CA ARG A 270 16.15 9.43 -13.26
C ARG A 270 16.59 8.10 -12.64
N LEU A 271 15.64 7.23 -12.29
CA LEU A 271 15.95 5.90 -11.76
C LEU A 271 16.50 4.98 -12.85
N GLU A 272 16.07 5.13 -14.10
CA GLU A 272 16.62 4.34 -15.22
C GLU A 272 18.11 4.66 -15.46
N GLU A 273 18.53 5.91 -15.26
CA GLU A 273 19.95 6.30 -15.31
C GLU A 273 20.79 5.67 -14.18
N VAL A 274 20.19 5.45 -13.01
CA VAL A 274 20.89 4.99 -11.80
C VAL A 274 20.85 3.47 -11.64
N LEU A 275 19.69 2.84 -11.88
CA LEU A 275 19.45 1.41 -11.68
C LEU A 275 19.48 0.61 -12.98
N GLY A 276 19.32 1.27 -14.13
CA GLY A 276 19.07 0.63 -15.43
C GLY A 276 17.58 0.34 -15.67
N ALA A 277 17.18 0.35 -16.94
CA ALA A 277 15.78 0.22 -17.36
C ALA A 277 15.12 -1.10 -16.92
N GLU A 278 15.85 -2.21 -16.94
CA GLU A 278 15.33 -3.52 -16.54
C GLU A 278 14.99 -3.58 -15.04
N ALA A 279 15.85 -2.99 -14.20
CA ALA A 279 15.59 -2.91 -12.76
C ALA A 279 14.36 -2.03 -12.49
N VAL A 280 14.25 -0.87 -13.15
CA VAL A 280 13.07 0.01 -12.99
C VAL A 280 11.79 -0.66 -13.48
N GLU A 281 11.83 -1.39 -14.59
CA GLU A 281 10.69 -2.17 -15.07
C GLU A 281 10.29 -3.25 -14.04
N THR A 282 11.26 -3.89 -13.39
CA THR A 282 10.99 -4.83 -12.30
C THR A 282 10.27 -4.13 -11.13
N VAL A 283 10.73 -2.94 -10.73
CA VAL A 283 10.13 -2.16 -9.63
C VAL A 283 8.72 -1.67 -9.95
N LEU A 284 8.46 -1.26 -11.19
CA LEU A 284 7.17 -0.67 -11.58
C LEU A 284 6.15 -1.68 -12.12
N VAL A 285 6.56 -2.90 -12.51
CA VAL A 285 5.67 -3.87 -13.17
C VAL A 285 5.69 -5.22 -12.45
N ALA A 286 6.85 -5.89 -12.39
CA ALA A 286 6.92 -7.26 -11.89
C ALA A 286 6.71 -7.36 -10.37
N ASN A 287 7.28 -6.42 -9.60
CA ASN A 287 7.18 -6.41 -8.14
C ASN A 287 5.75 -6.07 -7.67
N PRO A 288 5.06 -5.03 -8.17
CA PRO A 288 3.69 -4.73 -7.75
C PRO A 288 2.73 -5.87 -8.08
N ALA A 289 2.88 -6.52 -9.25
CA ALA A 289 2.10 -7.69 -9.62
C ALA A 289 2.22 -8.83 -8.59
N ARG A 290 3.41 -9.04 -8.02
CA ARG A 290 3.64 -10.03 -6.96
C ARG A 290 3.17 -9.56 -5.59
N ALA A 291 3.46 -8.32 -5.23
CA ALA A 291 3.18 -7.74 -3.92
C ALA A 291 1.67 -7.65 -3.64
N PHE A 292 0.89 -7.28 -4.65
CA PHE A 292 -0.55 -7.07 -4.52
C PHE A 292 -1.41 -8.28 -4.91
N ALA A 293 -0.79 -9.41 -5.27
CA ALA A 293 -1.52 -10.65 -5.56
C ALA A 293 -1.99 -11.33 -4.27
N PHE A 294 -3.22 -11.83 -4.29
CA PHE A 294 -3.74 -12.70 -3.24
C PHE A 294 -3.10 -14.08 -3.31
N GLU A 295 -2.84 -14.66 -2.14
CA GLU A 295 -2.57 -16.10 -2.06
C GLU A 295 -3.86 -16.89 -1.86
N ALA A 296 -3.87 -18.15 -2.30
CA ALA A 296 -4.86 -19.07 -1.77
C ALA A 296 -4.57 -19.28 -0.27
N PRO A 297 -5.58 -19.24 0.61
CA PRO A 297 -5.40 -19.65 1.99
C PRO A 297 -4.79 -21.05 2.01
N VAL A 298 -3.75 -21.27 2.82
CA VAL A 298 -3.20 -22.60 3.03
C VAL A 298 -4.32 -23.45 3.64
N ALA A 299 -4.77 -24.48 2.93
CA ALA A 299 -5.76 -25.40 3.46
C ALA A 299 -5.21 -26.02 4.76
N GLY A 300 -5.94 -25.79 5.87
CA GLY A 300 -5.63 -26.17 7.25
C GLY A 300 -4.48 -27.15 7.47
N GLY A 301 -3.40 -26.67 8.08
CA GLY A 301 -2.55 -27.53 8.92
C GLY A 301 -3.40 -28.10 10.07
N PRO A 302 -3.17 -29.35 10.50
CA PRO A 302 -4.05 -30.03 11.43
C PRO A 302 -4.21 -29.21 12.71
N SER A 303 -5.46 -29.01 13.14
CA SER A 303 -5.77 -28.51 14.47
C SER A 303 -4.96 -29.33 15.48
N ARG A 304 -3.99 -28.71 16.14
CA ARG A 304 -3.39 -29.29 17.34
C ARG A 304 -4.43 -29.16 18.46
N GLY A 305 -5.43 -30.04 18.39
CA GLY A 305 -6.30 -30.35 19.51
C GLY A 305 -5.63 -31.43 20.34
N ALA A 306 -5.20 -31.05 21.53
CA ALA A 306 -5.17 -31.80 22.80
C ALA A 306 -4.49 -30.92 23.84
#